data_AF-A0A1H9MXB5-F1
#
_entry.id   AF-A0A1H9MXB5-F1
#
_cell.length_a   1.000
_cell.length_b   1.000
_cell.length_c   1.000
_cell.angle_alpha   90.00
_cell.angle_beta   90.00
_cell.angle_gamma   90.00
#
_symmetry.space_group_name_H-M   'P 1'
#
loop_
_entity.id
_entity.type
_entity.pdbx_description
1 polymer ?
#
loop_
_entity_poly.entity_id
_entity_poly.type
_entity_poly.pdbx_seq_one_letter_code
_entity_poly.pdbx_strand_id
1 'polypeptide(L)' 'MVTHKSEMQDLIREYGGKGWLVSRASKHWKLVPPGGGKPVFASCTPSDHRSVLNTRSLLRRMNAQPTPLRYN' A
#
# COMPACT_ATOMS: atom_id res chain seq x y z
N MET A 1 22.78 15.15 5.15
CA MET A 1 21.75 15.08 4.08
C MET A 1 20.53 14.38 4.66
N VAL A 2 19.47 15.13 4.95
CA VAL A 2 18.18 14.53 5.35
C VAL A 2 17.48 14.16 4.05
N THR A 3 17.51 12.87 3.68
CA THR A 3 16.80 12.37 2.51
C THR A 3 15.32 12.61 2.72
N HIS A 4 14.71 13.53 1.96
CA HIS A 4 13.26 13.66 1.90
C HIS A 4 12.68 12.33 1.44
N LYS A 5 12.18 11.51 2.37
CA LYS A 5 11.42 10.32 2.04
C LYS A 5 10.09 10.77 1.43
N SER A 6 9.67 10.12 0.34
CA SER A 6 8.35 10.38 -0.22
C SER A 6 7.29 9.84 0.73
N GLU A 7 6.15 10.53 0.86
CA GLU A 7 5.02 10.06 1.68
C GLU A 7 4.60 8.61 1.33
N MET A 8 4.79 8.22 0.07
CA MET A 8 4.58 6.84 -0.39
C MET A 8 5.48 5.84 0.35
N GLN A 9 6.77 6.16 0.55
CA GLN A 9 7.69 5.29 1.28
C GLN A 9 7.30 5.14 2.75
N ASP A 10 6.80 6.21 3.38
CA ASP A 10 6.31 6.15 4.76
C ASP A 10 5.05 5.30 4.87
N LEU A 11 4.11 5.46 3.93
CA LEU A 11 2.92 4.62 3.83
C LEU A 11 3.29 3.14 3.65
N ILE A 12 4.24 2.85 2.76
CA ILE A 12 4.75 1.49 2.53
C ILE A 12 5.34 0.89 3.80
N ARG A 13 6.16 1.66 4.52
CA ARG A 13 6.79 1.21 5.76
C ARG A 13 5.76 0.93 6.85
N GLU A 14 4.76 1.80 6.97
CA GLU A 14 3.66 1.64 7.93
C GLU A 14 2.91 0.32 7.69
N TYR A 15 2.52 0.04 6.45
CA TYR A 15 1.76 -1.17 6.11
C TYR A 15 2.61 -2.43 6.15
N GLY A 16 3.90 -2.35 5.79
CA GLY A 16 4.85 -3.44 6.01
C GLY A 16 4.95 -3.85 7.49
N GLY A 17 4.95 -2.88 8.40
CA GLY A 17 4.91 -3.13 9.85
C GLY A 17 3.59 -3.74 10.34
N LYS A 18 2.49 -3.57 9.59
CA LYS A 18 1.17 -4.17 9.86
C LYS A 18 1.02 -5.58 9.27
N GLY A 19 2.10 -6.17 8.76
CA GLY A 19 2.09 -7.52 8.18
C GLY A 19 1.70 -7.59 6.70
N TRP A 20 1.59 -6.45 6.00
CA TRP A 20 1.36 -6.46 4.56
C TRP A 20 2.64 -6.85 3.83
N LEU A 21 2.52 -7.72 2.82
CA LEU A 21 3.65 -8.04 1.94
C LEU A 21 3.83 -6.89 0.95
N VAL A 22 4.93 -6.17 1.10
CA VAL A 22 5.31 -5.09 0.19
C VAL A 22 6.37 -5.62 -0.77
N SER A 23 6.12 -5.44 -2.08
CA SER A 23 7.08 -5.71 -3.13
C SER A 23 7.18 -4.53 -4.08
N ARG A 24 8.37 -4.27 -4.61
CA ARG A 24 8.60 -3.23 -5.61
C ARG A 24 8.71 -3.85 -6.99
N ALA A 25 7.81 -3.48 -7.89
CA ALA A 25 8.00 -3.62 -9.33
C ALA A 25 8.76 -2.38 -9.86
N SER A 26 9.33 -2.48 -11.07
CA SER A 26 10.21 -1.46 -11.67
C SER A 26 9.79 0.00 -11.42
N LYS A 27 8.48 0.31 -11.59
CA LYS A 27 7.91 1.65 -11.39
C LYS A 27 6.79 1.76 -10.35
N HIS A 28 6.34 0.63 -9.79
CA HIS A 28 5.17 0.57 -8.92
C HIS A 28 5.44 -0.29 -7.69
N TRP A 29 4.84 0.05 -6.56
CA TRP A 29 4.80 -0.79 -5.37
C TRP A 29 3.53 -1.64 -5.38
N LYS A 30 3.66 -2.87 -4.91
CA LYS A 30 2.57 -3.81 -4.73
C LYS A 30 2.48 -4.14 -3.25
N LEU A 31 1.34 -3.84 -2.64
CA LEU A 31 1.03 -4.18 -1.24
C LEU A 31 -0.03 -5.28 -1.24
N VAL A 32 0.24 -6.39 -0.56
CA VAL A 32 -0.68 -7.52 -0.41
C VAL A 32 -1.11 -7.63 1.05
N PRO A 33 -2.42 -7.74 1.34
CA PRO A 33 -2.91 -7.80 2.72
C PRO A 33 -2.50 -9.11 3.43
N PRO A 34 -2.24 -9.05 4.75
CA PRO A 34 -2.06 -10.23 5.58
C PRO A 34 -3.37 -11.01 5.60
N GLY A 35 -3.35 -12.28 5.18
CA GLY A 35 -4.55 -13.12 5.06
C GLY A 35 -4.95 -13.45 3.61
N GLY A 36 -4.27 -12.85 2.62
CA GLY A 36 -4.59 -13.05 1.21
C GLY A 36 -5.77 -12.17 0.78
N GLY A 37 -5.67 -11.63 -0.43
CA GLY A 37 -6.67 -10.67 -0.93
C GLY A 37 -6.16 -9.91 -2.14
N LYS A 38 -6.95 -8.93 -2.58
CA LYS A 38 -6.62 -8.15 -3.78
C LYS A 38 -5.40 -7.26 -3.50
N PRO A 39 -4.32 -7.34 -4.29
CA PRO A 39 -3.17 -6.46 -4.12
C PRO A 39 -3.52 -5.00 -4.47
N VAL A 40 -2.91 -4.07 -3.74
CA VAL A 40 -2.94 -2.64 -4.04
C VAL A 40 -1.66 -2.27 -4.76
N PHE A 41 -1.81 -1.63 -5.93
CA PHE A 41 -0.69 -1.11 -6.69
C PHE A 41 -0.58 0.40 -6.49
N ALA A 42 0.60 0.87 -6.10
CA ALA A 42 0.90 2.26 -5.85
C ALA A 42 2.00 2.74 -6.81
N SER A 43 1.78 3.85 -7.51
CA SER A 43 2.79 4.43 -8.41
C SER A 43 3.82 5.24 -7.63
N CYS A 44 5.06 5.32 -8.14
CA CYS A 44 6.10 6.23 -7.65
C CYS A 44 6.44 7.28 -8.71
N THR A 45 5.42 7.96 -9.21
CA THR A 45 5.57 9.01 -10.23
C THR A 45 5.66 10.39 -9.56
N PRO A 46 6.62 11.26 -9.91
CA PRO A 46 6.90 12.54 -9.19
C PRO A 46 5.72 13.52 -8.97
N SER A 47 4.55 13.30 -9.56
CA SER A 47 3.32 14.10 -9.37
C SER A 47 2.40 13.57 -8.24
N ASP A 48 2.96 12.90 -7.23
CA ASP A 48 2.29 11.79 -6.50
C ASP A 48 1.34 12.12 -5.34
N HIS A 49 0.96 13.37 -5.08
CA HIS A 49 0.10 13.66 -3.92
C HIS A 49 -1.28 12.98 -4.04
N ARG A 50 -1.86 12.94 -5.26
CA ARG A 50 -3.14 12.23 -5.50
C ARG A 50 -2.99 10.71 -5.46
N SER A 51 -1.88 10.16 -5.93
CA SER A 51 -1.61 8.71 -5.87
C SER A 51 -1.45 8.22 -4.44
N VAL A 52 -0.76 8.98 -3.59
CA VAL A 52 -0.62 8.68 -2.16
C VAL A 52 -1.99 8.69 -1.50
N LEU A 53 -2.82 9.72 -1.72
CA LEU A 53 -4.17 9.79 -1.17
C LEU A 53 -5.07 8.64 -1.64
N ASN A 54 -5.02 8.28 -2.93
CA ASN A 54 -5.77 7.16 -3.48
C ASN A 54 -5.32 5.82 -2.88
N THR A 55 -4.00 5.61 -2.80
CA THR A 55 -3.41 4.40 -2.21
C THR A 55 -3.81 4.29 -0.74
N ARG A 56 -3.69 5.39 0.03
CA ARG A 56 -4.08 5.45 1.43
C ARG A 56 -5.57 5.16 1.63
N SER A 57 -6.43 5.71 0.78
CA SER A 57 -7.88 5.46 0.80
C SER A 57 -8.19 3.98 0.52
N LEU A 58 -7.53 3.37 -0.48
CA LEU A 58 -7.68 1.95 -0.80
C LEU A 58 -7.24 1.05 0.36
N LEU A 59 -6.05 1.30 0.90
CA LEU A 59 -5.53 0.54 2.04
C LEU A 59 -6.44 0.67 3.26
N ARG A 60 -6.95 1.88 3.55
CA ARG A 60 -7.92 2.10 4.63
C ARG A 60 -9.20 1.30 4.41
N ARG A 61 -9.75 1.28 3.19
CA ARG A 61 -10.96 0.50 2.86
C ARG A 61 -10.72 -1.00 3.01
N MET A 62 -9.55 -1.50 2.59
CA MET A 62 -9.21 -2.91 2.76
C MET A 62 -8.99 -3.30 4.22
N ASN A 63 -8.44 -2.39 5.04
CA ASN A 63 -8.24 -2.62 6.47
C ASN A 63 -9.54 -2.45 7.28
N ALA A 64 -10.51 -1.69 6.76
CA ALA A 64 -11.84 -1.50 7.36
C ALA A 64 -12.86 -2.55 6.89
N GLN A 65 -12.60 -3.25 5.78
CA GLN A 65 -13.33 -4.44 5.41
C GLN A 65 -12.91 -5.56 6.38
N PRO A 66 -13.81 -6.08 7.24
CA PRO A 66 -13.55 -7.36 7.87
C PRO A 66 -13.34 -8.36 6.73
N THR A 67 -12.23 -9.10 6.80
CA THR A 67 -11.86 -10.21 5.90
C THR A 67 -13.08 -10.74 5.15
N PRO A 68 -13.15 -10.64 3.80
CA PRO A 68 -14.22 -11.30 3.08
C PRO A 68 -14.13 -12.78 3.42
N LEU A 69 -15.20 -13.30 4.01
CA LEU A 69 -15.38 -14.70 4.35
C LEU A 69 -14.85 -15.53 3.18
N ARG A 70 -13.83 -16.35 3.44
CA ARG A 70 -13.41 -17.41 2.54
C ARG A 70 -14.67 -18.21 2.22
N TYR A 71 -15.18 -18.10 1.00
CA TYR A 71 -16.10 -19.13 0.50
C TYR A 71 -15.28 -20.41 0.39
N ASN A 72 -15.74 -21.39 1.16
CA ASN A 72 -15.16 -22.70 1.37
C ASN A 72 -15.18 -23.53 0.08
#